data_AF-A0A7Y5R662-F1
#
_entry.id   AF-A0A7Y5R662-F1
#
_cell.length_a   1.000
_cell.length_b   1.000
_cell.length_c   1.000
_cell.angle_alpha   90.00
_cell.angle_beta   90.00
_cell.angle_gamma   90.00
#
_symmetry.space_group_name_H-M   'P 1'
#
loop_
_entity.id
_entity.type
_entity.pdbx_description
1 polymer ?
#
loop_
_entity_poly.entity_id
_entity_poly.type
_entity_poly.pdbx_seq_one_letter_code
_entity_poly.pdbx_strand_id
1 'polypeptide(L)'
;MASEVKIECPKCGWEPDGGAYWQCTCGHVWDTFTTAARCPKCNIQHERTSCIPWRGGCTAFEPHIDWYKGLDEWVREQIESVNQQIEQPVTET
;
A
#
# COMPACT_ATOMS: atom_id res chain seq x y z
N MET A 1 8.73 18.60 3.07
CA MET A 1 7.74 17.74 3.75
C MET A 1 7.51 16.58 2.81
N ALA A 2 7.74 15.34 3.23
CA ALA A 2 7.49 14.21 2.35
C ALA A 2 5.98 14.11 2.08
N SER A 3 5.57 13.88 0.83
CA SER A 3 4.18 13.59 0.50
C SER A 3 3.70 12.36 1.28
N GLU A 4 2.48 12.43 1.82
CA GLU A 4 1.90 11.35 2.61
C GLU A 4 1.18 10.36 1.68
N VAL A 5 1.44 9.06 1.86
CA VAL A 5 0.68 8.00 1.21
C VAL A 5 -0.52 7.64 2.07
N LYS A 6 -1.72 7.71 1.49
CA LYS A 6 -2.98 7.31 2.16
C LYS A 6 -3.54 6.05 1.56
N ILE A 7 -4.18 5.25 2.41
CA ILE A 7 -4.80 3.99 2.01
C ILE A 7 -6.32 4.16 2.05
N GLU A 8 -6.97 4.12 0.90
CA GLU A 8 -8.42 4.21 0.79
C GLU A 8 -8.93 3.45 -0.43
N CYS A 9 -10.18 3.00 -0.38
CA CYS A 9 -10.80 2.36 -1.54
C CYS A 9 -10.86 3.35 -2.71
N PRO A 10 -10.27 3.05 -3.88
CA PRO A 10 -10.24 4.00 -4.99
C PRO A 10 -11.62 4.31 -5.57
N LYS A 11 -12.63 3.50 -5.26
CA LYS A 11 -14.02 3.68 -5.72
C LYS A 11 -14.88 4.50 -4.77
N CYS A 12 -14.77 4.30 -3.46
CA CYS A 12 -15.68 4.92 -2.48
C CYS A 12 -15.00 5.69 -1.35
N GLY A 13 -13.66 5.74 -1.31
CA GLY A 13 -12.89 6.45 -0.28
C GLY A 13 -12.90 5.79 1.10
N TRP A 14 -13.36 4.54 1.22
CA TRP A 14 -13.34 3.83 2.51
C TRP A 14 -11.90 3.55 2.95
N GLU A 15 -11.54 4.02 4.15
CA GLU A 15 -10.24 3.78 4.78
C GLU A 15 -10.26 2.49 5.64
N PRO A 16 -9.35 1.54 5.38
CA PRO A 16 -9.15 0.37 6.24
C PRO A 16 -8.73 0.76 7.66
N ASP A 17 -9.25 0.06 8.65
CA ASP A 17 -9.00 0.32 10.07
C ASP A 17 -7.91 -0.57 10.70
N GLY A 18 -7.15 -1.29 9.87
CA GLY A 18 -6.11 -2.23 10.33
C GLY A 18 -6.62 -3.63 10.72
N GLY A 19 -7.91 -3.93 10.54
CA GLY A 19 -8.46 -5.25 10.86
C GLY A 19 -8.16 -6.34 9.84
N ALA A 20 -8.13 -7.59 10.32
CA ALA A 20 -7.87 -8.77 9.50
C ALA A 20 -9.14 -9.23 8.75
N TYR A 21 -9.39 -8.64 7.58
CA TYR A 21 -10.60 -8.91 6.79
C TYR A 21 -10.38 -9.71 5.51
N TRP A 22 -9.13 -9.83 5.03
CA TRP A 22 -8.83 -10.47 3.76
C TRP A 22 -8.28 -11.86 3.97
N GLN A 23 -8.77 -12.81 3.18
CA GLN A 23 -8.37 -14.22 3.24
C GLN A 23 -7.61 -14.62 1.98
N CYS A 24 -6.50 -15.34 2.17
CA CYS A 24 -5.67 -15.87 1.10
C CYS A 24 -6.25 -17.20 0.62
N THR A 25 -5.88 -17.62 -0.57
CA THR A 25 -6.16 -18.98 -1.08
C THR A 25 -5.58 -20.08 -0.18
N CYS A 26 -4.54 -19.80 0.62
CA CYS A 26 -4.02 -20.72 1.64
C CYS A 26 -4.80 -20.72 2.98
N GLY A 27 -5.88 -19.93 3.07
CA GLY A 27 -6.76 -19.81 4.23
C GLY A 27 -6.32 -18.80 5.29
N HIS A 28 -5.13 -18.21 5.19
CA HIS A 28 -4.67 -17.19 6.14
C HIS A 28 -5.50 -15.91 6.02
N VAL A 29 -5.91 -15.33 7.15
CA VAL A 29 -6.68 -14.08 7.23
C VAL A 29 -5.80 -13.01 7.87
N TRP A 30 -5.67 -11.84 7.24
CA TRP A 30 -4.81 -10.76 7.71
C TRP A 30 -5.29 -9.39 7.23
N ASP A 31 -4.66 -8.34 7.75
CA ASP A 31 -4.75 -7.01 7.17
C ASP A 31 -3.83 -6.94 5.95
N THR A 32 -4.43 -6.90 4.77
CA THR A 32 -3.71 -6.91 3.49
C THR A 32 -2.73 -5.74 3.35
N PHE A 33 -2.98 -4.61 4.02
CA PHE A 33 -2.16 -3.41 3.88
C PHE A 33 -0.86 -3.47 4.69
N THR A 34 -0.78 -4.32 5.72
CA THR A 34 0.46 -4.52 6.49
C THR A 34 1.61 -5.11 5.66
N THR A 35 1.30 -5.76 4.55
CA THR A 35 2.28 -6.47 3.71
C THR A 35 2.12 -6.16 2.22
N ALA A 36 1.46 -5.06 1.88
CA ALA A 36 1.15 -4.69 0.50
C ALA A 36 0.53 -5.86 -0.30
N ALA A 37 -0.45 -6.54 0.30
CA ALA A 37 -1.17 -7.70 -0.22
C ALA A 37 -0.35 -8.98 -0.45
N ARG A 38 0.85 -9.07 0.14
CA ARG A 38 1.61 -10.33 0.20
C ARG A 38 1.15 -11.16 1.39
N CYS A 39 0.65 -12.36 1.15
CA CYS A 39 0.25 -13.26 2.23
C CYS A 39 1.44 -13.59 3.15
N PRO A 40 1.38 -13.31 4.47
CA PRO A 40 2.47 -13.62 5.41
C PRO A 40 2.78 -15.12 5.55
N LYS A 41 1.83 -15.99 5.19
CA LYS A 41 1.96 -17.44 5.36
C LYS A 41 2.55 -18.14 4.13
N CYS A 42 2.03 -17.85 2.94
CA CYS A 42 2.42 -18.55 1.71
C CYS A 42 3.17 -17.66 0.71
N ASN A 43 3.39 -16.38 1.02
CA ASN A 43 4.13 -15.40 0.22
C ASN A 43 3.54 -15.09 -1.16
N ILE A 44 2.33 -15.56 -1.48
CA ILE A 44 1.63 -15.15 -2.70
C ILE A 44 1.34 -13.64 -2.65
N GLN A 45 1.67 -12.95 -3.73
CA GLN A 45 1.30 -11.56 -3.98
C GLN A 45 -0.10 -11.51 -4.57
N HIS A 46 -1.04 -10.88 -3.86
CA HIS A 46 -2.35 -10.60 -4.43
C HIS A 46 -2.31 -9.27 -5.19
N GLU A 47 -2.78 -9.27 -6.44
CA GLU A 47 -2.78 -8.09 -7.31
C GLU A 47 -3.98 -7.16 -7.07
N ARG A 48 -5.04 -7.68 -6.44
CA ARG A 48 -6.31 -6.99 -6.23
C ARG A 48 -6.77 -7.15 -4.79
N THR A 49 -7.54 -6.18 -4.31
CA THR A 49 -8.06 -6.12 -2.93
C THR A 49 -9.54 -5.77 -2.94
N SER A 50 -10.32 -6.49 -2.13
CA SER A 50 -11.76 -6.26 -1.98
C SER A 50 -12.06 -5.17 -0.97
N CYS A 51 -13.02 -4.31 -1.29
CA CYS A 51 -13.55 -3.31 -0.37
C CYS A 51 -14.64 -3.93 0.51
N ILE A 52 -14.48 -3.83 1.83
CA ILE A 52 -15.24 -4.61 2.81
C ILE A 52 -16.59 -3.95 3.15
N PRO A 53 -17.74 -4.48 2.66
CA PRO A 53 -19.02 -3.78 2.77
C PRO A 53 -19.54 -3.65 4.20
N TRP A 54 -19.38 -4.71 5.01
CA TRP A 54 -19.81 -4.71 6.41
C TRP A 54 -18.93 -3.82 7.33
N ARG A 55 -17.85 -3.23 6.79
CA ARG A 55 -17.03 -2.20 7.45
C ARG A 55 -17.28 -0.79 6.89
N GLY A 56 -18.26 -0.62 5.99
CA GLY A 56 -18.58 0.67 5.36
C GLY A 56 -18.06 0.83 3.93
N GLY A 57 -17.51 -0.24 3.33
CA GLY A 57 -17.03 -0.26 1.95
C GLY A 57 -18.10 -0.51 0.87
N CYS A 58 -17.67 -0.64 -0.39
CA CYS A 58 -18.56 -0.66 -1.58
C CYS A 58 -18.49 -1.92 -2.46
N THR A 59 -18.03 -3.06 -1.93
CA THR A 59 -17.82 -4.36 -2.64
C THR A 59 -16.83 -4.36 -3.82
N ALA A 60 -16.26 -3.21 -4.17
CA ALA A 60 -15.30 -3.12 -5.28
C ALA A 60 -14.11 -4.06 -5.08
N PHE A 61 -13.59 -4.58 -6.18
CA PHE A 61 -12.42 -5.45 -6.17
C PHE A 61 -11.37 -4.84 -7.08
N GLU A 62 -10.62 -3.88 -6.57
CA GLU A 62 -9.74 -3.01 -7.36
C GLU A 62 -8.28 -3.47 -7.27
N PRO A 63 -7.41 -3.11 -8.22
CA PRO A 63 -5.97 -3.33 -8.10
C PRO A 63 -5.45 -2.83 -6.75
N HIS A 64 -4.63 -3.64 -6.08
CA HIS A 64 -4.16 -3.31 -4.73
C HIS A 64 -3.35 -2.00 -4.71
N ILE A 65 -2.59 -1.74 -5.79
CA ILE A 65 -1.80 -0.52 -5.93
C ILE A 65 -2.66 0.75 -5.98
N ASP A 66 -3.88 0.67 -6.50
CA ASP A 66 -4.78 1.83 -6.64
C ASP A 66 -5.35 2.31 -5.30
N TRP A 67 -5.20 1.51 -4.23
CA TRP A 67 -5.57 1.90 -2.88
C TRP A 67 -4.62 2.94 -2.26
N TYR A 68 -3.40 3.08 -2.81
CA TYR A 68 -2.38 3.98 -2.27
C TYR A 68 -2.44 5.34 -2.96
N LYS A 69 -3.17 6.29 -2.37
CA LYS A 69 -3.23 7.69 -2.83
C LYS A 69 -1.93 8.41 -2.48
N GLY A 70 -1.44 9.22 -3.42
CA GLY A 70 -0.18 9.97 -3.25
C GLY A 70 1.09 9.13 -3.44
N LEU A 71 0.97 7.84 -3.80
CA LEU A 71 2.14 6.97 -3.97
C LEU A 71 3.11 7.47 -5.05
N ASP A 72 2.61 7.90 -6.21
CA ASP A 72 3.47 8.39 -7.30
C ASP A 72 4.29 9.62 -6.91
N GLU A 73 3.70 10.53 -6.14
CA GLU A 73 4.36 11.74 -5.66
C GLU A 73 5.42 11.40 -4.62
N TRP A 74 5.07 10.53 -3.66
CA TRP A 74 6.01 10.06 -2.65
C TRP A 74 7.20 9.34 -3.27
N VAL A 75 6.97 8.42 -4.21
CA VAL A 75 8.05 7.69 -4.90
C VAL A 75 8.97 8.65 -5.63
N ARG A 76 8.43 9.66 -6.32
CA ARG A 76 9.24 10.68 -7.02
C ARG A 76 10.15 11.42 -6.05
N GLU A 77 9.60 11.91 -4.93
CA GLU A 77 10.38 12.62 -3.92
C GLU A 77 11.47 11.73 -3.29
N GLN A 78 11.18 10.45 -3.04
CA GLN A 78 12.19 9.52 -2.52
C GLN A 78 13.32 9.30 -3.53
N ILE A 79 13.00 9.12 -4.81
CA ILE A 79 14.00 8.96 -5.88
C ILE A 79 14.89 10.21 -5.96
N GLU A 80 14.30 11.40 -5.96
CA GLU A 80 15.04 12.67 -5.98
C GLU A 80 15.96 12.81 -4.77
N SER A 81 15.47 12.48 -3.56
CA SER A 81 16.29 12.52 -2.34
C SER A 81 17.48 11.56 -2.40
N VAL A 82 17.30 10.35 -2.93
CA VAL A 82 18.39 9.38 -3.06
C VAL A 82 19.43 9.86 -4.09
N ASN A 83 18.99 10.38 -5.24
CA ASN A 83 19.88 10.91 -6.26
C ASN A 83 20.75 12.06 -5.71
N GLN A 84 20.15 12.98 -4.94
CA GLN A 84 20.87 14.08 -4.31
C GLN A 84 21.96 13.60 -3.33
N GLN A 85 21.73 12.50 -2.63
CA GLN A 85 22.72 11.92 -1.69
C GLN A 85 23.92 11.29 -2.43
N ILE A 86 23.69 10.67 -3.58
CA ILE A 86 24.75 10.05 -4.40
C ILE A 86 25.64 11.13 -5.03
N GLU A 87 25.06 12.27 -5.41
CA GLU A 87 25.78 13.36 -6.08
C GLU A 87 26.57 14.26 -5.12
N GLN A 88 26.45 14.09 -3.80
CA GLN A 88 27.24 14.89 -2.85
C GLN A 88 28.71 14.47 -2.90
N PRO A 89 29.65 15.42 -3.07
CA PRO A 89 31.07 15.09 -3.02
C PRO A 89 31.40 14.53 -1.63
N VAL A 90 32.00 13.34 -1.58
CA VAL A 90 32.60 12.81 -0.35
C VAL A 90 33.68 13.80 0.06
N THR A 91 33.36 14.68 1.01
CA THR A 91 34.34 15.51 1.67
C THR A 91 34.99 14.65 2.74
N GLU A 92 36.03 13.92 2.33
CA GLU A 92 36.95 13.24 3.25
C GLU A 92 37.59 14.29 4.19
N THR A 93 37.54 14.04 5.50
CA THR A 93 38.37 14.69 6.52
C THR A 93 39.15 13.61 7.26
#